data_AF-A0AAV6U0J7-F1
#
_entry.id   AF-A0AAV6U0J7-F1
#
_cell.length_a   1.000
_cell.length_b   1.000
_cell.length_c   1.000
_cell.angle_alpha   90.00
_cell.angle_beta   90.00
_cell.angle_gamma   90.00
#
_symmetry.space_group_name_H-M   'P 1'
#
loop_
_entity.id
_entity.type
_entity.pdbx_description
1 polymer ?
#
loop_
_entity_poly.entity_id
_entity_poly.type
_entity_poly.pdbx_seq_one_letter_code
_entity_poly.pdbx_strand_id
1 'polypeptide(L)'
;IVLLDFGACNDYAPEFVDTYLKIIKGAAEQERETVLKYSQELGFLTGFETKIMEETHIDAVMILGEAFACKKPFDFRKQNMTARIHDLVPVMLKHRLTPPPEETYSLHRKMSGIFLLCTKLGAVIDCRKLFDEVYQEYASRKLKGANLNSIQFV
;
A
#
# COMPACT_ATOMS: atom_id res chain seq x y z
N ILE A 1 -16.60 -10.27 -16.55
CA ILE A 1 -15.32 -9.53 -16.73
C ILE A 1 -14.33 -10.51 -17.35
N VAL A 2 -13.64 -10.14 -18.42
CA VAL A 2 -12.55 -10.94 -19.02
C VAL A 2 -11.28 -10.12 -18.90
N LEU A 3 -10.24 -10.66 -18.27
CA LEU A 3 -8.93 -10.02 -18.13
C LEU A 3 -8.06 -10.51 -19.30
N LEU A 4 -7.68 -9.59 -20.19
CA LEU A 4 -7.02 -9.92 -21.46
C LEU A 4 -5.52 -9.55 -21.50
N ASP A 5 -5.05 -8.69 -20.59
CA ASP A 5 -3.67 -8.21 -20.56
C ASP A 5 -2.97 -8.60 -19.26
N PHE A 6 -1.85 -9.32 -19.40
CA PHE A 6 -0.97 -9.76 -18.31
C PHE A 6 0.47 -9.26 -18.52
N GLY A 7 0.71 -8.32 -19.45
CA GLY A 7 2.04 -7.84 -19.82
C GLY A 7 2.79 -7.07 -18.72
N ALA A 8 2.10 -6.71 -17.63
CA ALA A 8 2.66 -6.02 -16.46
C ALA A 8 2.54 -6.84 -15.16
N CYS A 9 2.43 -8.17 -15.26
CA CYS A 9 2.55 -9.07 -14.12
C CYS A 9 4.00 -9.07 -13.61
N ASN A 10 4.16 -8.87 -12.31
CA ASN A 10 5.45 -8.94 -11.64
C ASN A 10 5.35 -9.99 -10.53
N ASP A 11 6.38 -10.82 -10.41
CA ASP A 11 6.56 -11.70 -9.26
C ASP A 11 7.18 -10.90 -8.12
N TYR A 12 6.66 -11.07 -6.91
CA TYR A 12 7.19 -10.43 -5.71
C TYR A 12 7.69 -11.49 -4.75
N ALA A 13 8.87 -11.24 -4.16
CA ALA A 13 9.40 -12.12 -3.13
C ALA A 13 8.43 -12.21 -1.94
N PRO A 14 8.21 -13.40 -1.36
CA PRO A 14 7.29 -13.58 -0.22
C PRO A 14 7.59 -12.64 0.95
N GLU A 15 8.86 -12.34 1.21
CA GLU A 15 9.34 -11.45 2.26
C GLU A 15 8.95 -9.99 2.00
N PHE A 16 9.01 -9.56 0.74
CA PHE A 16 8.55 -8.25 0.32
C PHE A 16 7.04 -8.12 0.56
N VAL A 17 6.26 -9.11 0.13
CA VAL A 17 4.79 -9.11 0.32
C VAL A 17 4.42 -9.13 1.80
N ASP A 18 5.10 -9.93 2.63
CA ASP A 18 4.85 -10.01 4.07
C ASP A 18 5.04 -8.66 4.74
N THR A 19 6.16 -8.01 4.46
CA THR A 19 6.53 -6.71 5.04
C THR A 19 5.60 -5.61 4.54
N TYR A 20 5.28 -5.61 3.25
CA TYR A 20 4.34 -4.66 2.67
C TYR A 20 2.93 -4.78 3.29
N LEU A 21 2.42 -6.00 3.47
CA LEU A 21 1.13 -6.24 4.13
C LEU A 21 1.12 -5.73 5.57
N LYS A 22 2.23 -5.85 6.30
CA LYS A 22 2.36 -5.28 7.65
C LYS A 22 2.31 -3.74 7.65
N ILE A 23 2.89 -3.08 6.64
CA ILE A 23 2.77 -1.62 6.48
C ILE A 23 1.30 -1.23 6.30
N ILE A 24 0.58 -1.88 5.37
CA ILE A 24 -0.83 -1.59 5.11
C ILE A 24 -1.69 -1.92 6.34
N LYS A 25 -1.39 -3.02 7.06
CA LYS A 25 -2.09 -3.37 8.30
C LYS A 25 -1.88 -2.30 9.38
N GLY A 26 -0.65 -1.81 9.56
CA GLY A 26 -0.35 -0.70 10.46
C GLY A 26 -1.17 0.55 10.10
N ALA A 27 -1.25 0.90 8.82
CA ALA A 27 -2.06 2.03 8.36
C ALA A 27 -3.57 1.83 8.61
N ALA A 28 -4.08 0.61 8.36
CA ALA A 28 -5.47 0.25 8.59
C ALA A 28 -5.87 0.27 10.08
N GLU A 29 -4.94 -0.05 10.99
CA GLU A 29 -5.13 0.03 12.45
C GLU A 29 -4.70 1.38 13.04
N GLN A 30 -4.28 2.34 12.21
CA GLN A 30 -3.82 3.67 12.61
C GLN A 30 -2.54 3.66 13.47
N GLU A 31 -1.69 2.65 13.32
CA GLU A 31 -0.42 2.50 14.03
C GLU A 31 0.76 3.09 13.23
N ARG A 32 1.06 4.37 13.48
CA ARG A 32 2.16 5.09 12.80
C ARG A 32 3.54 4.47 13.06
N GLU A 33 3.80 3.98 14.27
CA GLU A 33 5.08 3.34 14.61
C GLU A 33 5.29 2.03 13.82
N THR A 34 4.23 1.25 13.66
CA THR A 34 4.22 0.03 12.84
C THR A 34 4.52 0.37 11.38
N VAL A 35 3.89 1.42 10.84
CA VAL A 35 4.16 1.93 9.49
C VAL A 35 5.62 2.31 9.33
N LEU A 36 6.18 3.08 10.26
CA LEU A 36 7.57 3.53 10.22
C LEU A 36 8.54 2.34 10.23
N LYS A 37 8.39 1.45 11.21
CA LYS A 37 9.24 0.28 11.41
C LYS A 37 9.33 -0.56 10.14
N TYR A 38 8.19 -0.95 9.59
CA TYR A 38 8.16 -1.82 8.42
C TYR A 38 8.51 -1.08 7.12
N SER A 39 8.32 0.25 7.07
CA SER A 39 8.83 1.07 5.95
C SER A 39 10.34 1.12 5.91
N GLN A 40 11.01 1.13 7.08
CA GLN A 40 12.47 1.01 7.15
C GLN A 40 12.93 -0.41 6.80
N GLU A 41 12.26 -1.44 7.35
CA GLU A 41 12.57 -2.85 7.06
C GLU A 41 12.45 -3.18 5.56
N LEU A 42 11.43 -2.63 4.88
CA LEU A 42 11.21 -2.83 3.45
C LEU A 42 12.14 -1.97 2.57
N GLY A 43 12.84 -0.98 3.15
CA GLY A 43 13.74 -0.09 2.42
C GLY A 43 13.05 1.12 1.76
N PHE A 44 11.83 1.49 2.17
CA PHE A 44 11.21 2.76 1.75
C PHE A 44 11.90 3.97 2.40
N LEU A 45 12.42 3.76 3.60
CA LEU A 45 13.22 4.68 4.39
C LEU A 45 14.51 3.99 4.79
N THR A 46 15.60 4.74 4.87
CA THR A 46 16.92 4.25 5.31
C THR A 46 17.04 4.22 6.84
N GLY A 47 16.19 4.98 7.54
CA GLY A 47 16.29 5.20 8.99
C GLY A 47 17.17 6.40 9.37
N PHE A 48 17.76 7.08 8.38
CA PHE A 48 18.59 8.28 8.58
C PHE A 48 17.94 9.55 8.03
N GLU A 49 16.69 9.46 7.59
CA GLU A 49 15.94 10.59 7.08
C GLU A 49 15.76 11.70 8.13
N THR A 50 15.61 12.93 7.64
CA THR A 50 15.12 14.01 8.51
C THR A 50 13.72 13.69 9.02
N LYS A 51 13.38 14.12 10.24
CA LYS A 51 12.03 13.96 10.80
C LYS A 51 10.91 14.41 9.85
N ILE A 52 11.15 15.47 9.08
CA ILE A 52 10.19 15.97 8.09
C ILE A 52 9.88 14.90 7.04
N MET A 53 10.89 14.21 6.52
CA MET A 53 10.72 13.16 5.51
C MET A 53 10.08 11.91 6.11
N GLU A 54 10.47 11.54 7.33
CA GLU A 54 9.87 10.43 8.07
C GLU A 54 8.36 10.64 8.25
N GLU A 55 7.96 11.78 8.83
CA GLU A 55 6.55 12.12 9.04
C GLU A 55 5.79 12.23 7.71
N THR A 56 6.40 12.83 6.68
CA THR A 56 5.79 12.92 5.34
C THR A 56 5.53 11.54 4.73
N HIS A 57 6.46 10.61 4.90
CA HIS A 57 6.29 9.24 4.43
C HIS A 57 5.18 8.53 5.17
N ILE A 58 5.17 8.61 6.51
CA ILE A 58 4.12 8.03 7.34
C ILE A 58 2.76 8.62 6.94
N ASP A 59 2.65 9.94 6.81
CA ASP A 59 1.41 10.61 6.41
C ASP A 59 0.88 10.10 5.06
N ALA A 60 1.74 9.93 4.07
CA ALA A 60 1.33 9.39 2.78
C ALA A 60 0.77 7.96 2.91
N VAL A 61 1.44 7.09 3.67
CA VAL A 61 0.97 5.72 3.91
C VAL A 61 -0.33 5.72 4.71
N MET A 62 -0.48 6.60 5.70
CA MET A 62 -1.68 6.73 6.51
C MET A 62 -2.88 7.21 5.68
N ILE A 63 -2.66 8.18 4.77
CA ILE A 63 -3.66 8.65 3.80
C ILE A 63 -4.15 7.49 2.92
N LEU A 64 -3.22 6.69 2.37
CA LEU A 64 -3.57 5.48 1.60
C LEU A 64 -4.33 4.46 2.46
N GLY A 65 -3.96 4.36 3.73
CA GLY A 65 -4.58 3.50 4.74
C GLY A 65 -6.02 3.84 5.08
N GLU A 66 -6.51 5.06 4.79
CA GLU A 66 -7.87 5.49 5.14
C GLU A 66 -8.95 4.61 4.54
N ALA A 67 -8.75 4.15 3.29
CA ALA A 67 -9.66 3.23 2.65
C ALA A 67 -9.80 1.93 3.48
N PHE A 68 -8.67 1.40 3.95
CA PHE A 68 -8.62 0.18 4.75
C PHE A 68 -8.98 0.39 6.21
N ALA A 69 -8.90 1.61 6.75
CA ALA A 69 -9.33 1.93 8.12
C ALA A 69 -10.83 2.22 8.23
N CYS A 70 -11.49 2.52 7.10
CA CYS A 70 -12.89 2.90 7.07
C CYS A 70 -13.82 1.72 7.43
N LYS A 71 -14.59 1.87 8.51
CA LYS A 71 -15.57 0.86 9.00
C LYS A 71 -16.85 0.76 8.16
N LYS A 72 -17.00 1.64 7.17
CA LYS A 72 -18.13 1.69 6.24
C LYS A 72 -17.60 1.55 4.82
N PRO A 73 -18.46 1.18 3.85
CA PRO A 73 -18.05 1.19 2.45
C PRO A 73 -17.44 2.53 2.05
N PHE A 74 -16.22 2.49 1.52
CA PHE A 74 -15.43 3.63 1.10
C PHE A 74 -15.89 4.11 -0.28
N ASP A 75 -16.33 5.37 -0.36
CA ASP A 75 -16.76 6.01 -1.61
C ASP A 75 -15.58 6.72 -2.28
N PHE A 76 -15.06 6.12 -3.35
CA PHE A 76 -13.87 6.61 -4.03
C PHE A 76 -14.05 7.98 -4.73
N ARG A 77 -15.28 8.50 -4.87
CA ARG A 77 -15.52 9.83 -5.46
C ARG A 77 -15.47 10.98 -4.47
N LYS A 78 -15.70 10.69 -3.19
CA LYS A 78 -15.86 11.72 -2.15
C LYS A 78 -14.55 12.04 -1.42
N GLN A 79 -13.46 11.42 -1.83
CA GLN A 79 -12.16 11.57 -1.20
C GLN A 79 -11.30 12.63 -1.90
N ASN A 80 -10.48 13.32 -1.12
CA ASN A 80 -9.42 14.23 -1.57
C ASN A 80 -8.04 13.59 -1.40
N MET A 81 -7.97 12.27 -1.31
CA MET A 81 -6.78 11.47 -1.06
C MET A 81 -5.70 11.78 -2.10
N THR A 82 -6.05 11.84 -3.39
CA THR A 82 -5.11 12.16 -4.47
C THR A 82 -4.48 13.54 -4.29
N ALA A 83 -5.28 14.56 -3.93
CA ALA A 83 -4.77 15.91 -3.71
C ALA A 83 -3.83 15.94 -2.49
N ARG A 84 -4.22 15.28 -1.39
CA ARG A 84 -3.40 15.20 -0.17
C ARG A 84 -2.07 14.49 -0.41
N ILE A 85 -2.06 13.40 -1.18
CA ILE A 85 -0.81 12.73 -1.56
C ILE A 85 0.05 13.64 -2.43
N HIS A 86 -0.56 14.33 -3.40
CA HIS A 86 0.15 15.26 -4.28
C HIS A 86 0.86 16.39 -3.49
N ASP A 87 0.22 16.90 -2.44
CA ASP A 87 0.80 17.96 -1.59
C ASP A 87 2.05 17.51 -0.82
N LEU A 88 2.22 16.19 -0.60
CA LEU A 88 3.40 15.62 0.06
C LEU A 88 4.58 15.37 -0.90
N VAL A 89 4.32 15.26 -2.21
CA VAL A 89 5.34 14.94 -3.23
C VAL A 89 6.53 15.91 -3.22
N PRO A 90 6.36 17.24 -3.14
CA PRO A 90 7.50 18.17 -3.12
C PRO A 90 8.45 17.93 -1.93
N VAL A 91 7.90 17.60 -0.76
CA VAL A 91 8.70 17.30 0.44
C VAL A 91 9.45 15.99 0.24
N MET A 92 8.79 14.96 -0.29
CA MET A 92 9.43 13.69 -0.60
C MET A 92 10.58 13.84 -1.59
N LEU A 93 10.40 14.60 -2.68
CA LEU A 93 11.44 14.82 -3.68
C LEU A 93 12.65 15.59 -3.12
N LYS A 94 12.42 16.50 -2.17
CA LYS A 94 13.47 17.31 -1.58
C LYS A 94 14.29 16.58 -0.51
N HIS A 95 13.65 15.73 0.30
CA HIS A 95 14.26 15.19 1.52
C HIS A 95 14.55 13.68 1.47
N ARG A 96 14.10 12.96 0.44
CA ARG A 96 14.36 11.52 0.31
C ARG A 96 15.84 11.26 0.02
N LEU A 97 16.45 10.38 0.81
CA LEU A 97 17.88 10.07 0.73
C LEU A 97 18.21 9.09 -0.41
N THR A 98 17.38 8.07 -0.60
CA THR A 98 17.59 7.04 -1.63
C THR A 98 16.27 6.69 -2.31
N PRO A 99 16.31 6.25 -3.58
CA PRO A 99 15.12 5.71 -4.23
C PRO A 99 14.65 4.44 -3.50
N PRO A 100 13.33 4.18 -3.42
CA PRO A 100 12.79 2.92 -2.93
C PRO A 100 13.12 1.75 -3.88
N PRO A 101 12.96 0.49 -3.43
CA PRO A 101 13.15 -0.70 -4.26
C PRO A 101 12.30 -0.69 -5.54
N GLU A 102 12.77 -1.33 -6.61
CA GLU A 102 12.14 -1.31 -7.93
C GLU A 102 10.69 -1.84 -7.91
N GLU A 103 10.48 -2.91 -7.14
CA GLU A 103 9.19 -3.57 -6.91
C GLU A 103 8.12 -2.60 -6.42
N THR A 104 8.53 -1.62 -5.61
CA THR A 104 7.67 -0.58 -5.05
C THR A 104 6.98 0.25 -6.12
N TYR A 105 7.70 0.61 -7.19
CA TYR A 105 7.17 1.48 -8.22
C TYR A 105 6.07 0.80 -9.04
N SER A 106 6.26 -0.48 -9.35
CA SER A 106 5.25 -1.30 -10.01
C SER A 106 3.99 -1.43 -9.15
N LEU A 107 4.17 -1.70 -7.85
CA LEU A 107 3.06 -1.85 -6.92
C LEU A 107 2.28 -0.54 -6.70
N HIS A 108 2.97 0.56 -6.45
CA HIS A 108 2.34 1.87 -6.25
C HIS A 108 1.59 2.33 -7.50
N ARG A 109 2.11 2.03 -8.70
CA ARG A 109 1.45 2.33 -9.96
C ARG A 109 0.18 1.51 -10.14
N LYS A 110 0.21 0.21 -9.82
CA LYS A 110 -0.99 -0.65 -9.84
C LYS A 110 -2.05 -0.13 -8.87
N MET A 111 -1.68 0.14 -7.62
CA MET A 111 -2.62 0.68 -6.63
C MET A 111 -3.22 2.02 -7.07
N SER A 112 -2.40 2.94 -7.55
CA SER A 112 -2.86 4.24 -8.04
C SER A 112 -3.85 4.08 -9.21
N GLY A 113 -3.57 3.18 -10.14
CA GLY A 113 -4.46 2.88 -11.26
C GLY A 113 -5.81 2.31 -10.81
N ILE A 114 -5.82 1.40 -9.84
CA ILE A 114 -7.04 0.82 -9.28
C ILE A 114 -7.86 1.90 -8.55
N PHE A 115 -7.23 2.73 -7.72
CA PHE A 115 -7.92 3.82 -7.01
C PHE A 115 -8.54 4.83 -7.97
N LEU A 116 -7.82 5.22 -9.03
CA LEU A 116 -8.35 6.11 -10.06
C LEU A 116 -9.50 5.46 -10.84
N LEU A 117 -9.42 4.17 -11.15
CA LEU A 117 -10.49 3.44 -11.81
C LEU A 117 -11.74 3.36 -10.92
N CYS A 118 -11.59 3.01 -9.64
CA CYS A 118 -12.67 3.01 -8.66
C CYS A 118 -13.32 4.40 -8.53
N THR A 119 -12.51 5.47 -8.54
CA THR A 119 -12.99 6.85 -8.55
C THR A 119 -13.83 7.14 -9.80
N LYS A 120 -13.31 6.79 -10.99
CA LYS A 120 -13.98 7.01 -12.28
C LYS A 120 -15.29 6.24 -12.40
N LEU A 121 -15.35 5.03 -11.85
CA LEU A 121 -16.55 4.18 -11.85
C LEU A 121 -17.56 4.55 -10.76
N GLY A 122 -17.21 5.43 -9.83
CA GLY A 122 -18.08 5.74 -8.69
C GLY A 122 -18.24 4.57 -7.72
N ALA A 123 -17.21 3.73 -7.61
CA ALA A 123 -17.24 2.53 -6.79
C ALA A 123 -17.34 2.88 -5.29
N VAL A 124 -18.15 2.09 -4.59
CA VAL A 124 -18.31 2.14 -3.14
C VAL A 124 -18.00 0.74 -2.61
N ILE A 125 -16.87 0.57 -1.94
CA ILE A 125 -16.32 -0.76 -1.60
C ILE A 125 -15.99 -0.83 -0.11
N ASP A 126 -16.35 -1.93 0.54
CA ASP A 126 -15.90 -2.22 1.91
C ASP A 126 -14.44 -2.71 1.90
N CYS A 127 -13.51 -1.75 1.78
CA CYS A 127 -12.08 -2.01 1.67
C CYS A 127 -11.50 -2.63 2.95
N ARG A 128 -12.04 -2.29 4.12
CA ARG A 128 -11.64 -2.91 5.40
C ARG A 128 -11.92 -4.40 5.37
N LYS A 129 -13.16 -4.78 5.06
CA LYS A 129 -13.57 -6.19 4.99
C LYS A 129 -12.72 -6.96 3.98
N LEU A 130 -12.56 -6.41 2.77
CA LEU A 130 -11.74 -7.04 1.72
C LEU A 130 -10.29 -7.25 2.18
N PHE A 131 -9.70 -6.24 2.82
CA PHE A 131 -8.33 -6.34 3.31
C PHE A 131 -8.18 -7.36 4.44
N ASP A 132 -9.10 -7.38 5.41
CA ASP A 132 -9.05 -8.33 6.51
C ASP A 132 -9.22 -9.79 6.01
N GLU A 133 -10.07 -10.03 5.01
CA GLU A 133 -10.22 -11.35 4.36
C GLU A 133 -8.91 -11.79 3.68
N VAL A 134 -8.31 -10.92 2.86
CA VAL A 134 -7.04 -11.19 2.16
C VAL A 134 -5.90 -11.42 3.15
N TYR A 135 -5.81 -10.60 4.21
CA TYR A 135 -4.77 -10.70 5.22
C TYR A 135 -4.88 -12.01 6.01
N GLN A 136 -6.09 -12.41 6.40
CA GLN A 136 -6.34 -13.69 7.09
C GLN A 136 -6.01 -14.87 6.19
N GLU A 137 -6.40 -14.82 4.92
CA GLU A 137 -6.07 -15.87 3.96
C GLU A 137 -4.55 -16.01 3.78
N TYR A 138 -3.85 -14.90 3.57
CA TYR A 138 -2.40 -14.86 3.46
C TYR A 138 -1.72 -15.45 4.71
N ALA A 139 -2.12 -15.02 5.91
CA ALA A 139 -1.58 -15.53 7.16
C ALA A 139 -1.82 -17.05 7.30
N SER A 140 -3.01 -17.53 6.93
CA SER A 140 -3.33 -18.96 6.99
C SER A 140 -2.49 -19.81 6.03
N ARG A 141 -2.21 -19.32 4.82
CA ARG A 141 -1.37 -19.98 3.81
C ARG A 141 0.08 -20.06 4.27
N LYS A 142 0.59 -18.98 4.87
CA LYS A 142 1.93 -18.92 5.47
C LYS A 142 2.10 -19.95 6.59
N LEU A 143 1.13 -20.06 7.50
CA LEU A 143 1.14 -21.05 8.60
C LEU A 143 1.11 -22.51 8.11
N LYS A 144 0.51 -22.77 6.95
CA LYS A 144 0.42 -24.11 6.34
C LYS A 144 1.68 -24.50 5.54
N GLY A 145 2.70 -23.64 5.48
CA GLY A 145 3.91 -23.89 4.67
C GLY A 145 3.63 -24.01 3.16
N ALA A 146 2.49 -23.46 2.70
CA ALA A 146 2.14 -23.48 1.28
C ALA A 146 3.08 -22.55 0.50
N ASN A 147 3.50 -22.98 -0.70
CA ASN A 147 4.40 -22.23 -1.56
C ASN A 147 3.79 -20.85 -1.90
N LEU A 148 4.38 -19.78 -1.34
CA LEU A 148 3.90 -18.39 -1.45
C LEU A 148 4.14 -17.77 -2.83
N ASN A 149 4.78 -18.50 -3.76
CA ASN A 149 5.11 -18.08 -5.13
C ASN A 149 3.90 -17.83 -6.07
N SER A 150 2.68 -17.77 -5.54
CA SER A 150 1.45 -17.63 -6.32
C SER A 150 0.69 -16.32 -6.07
N ILE A 151 1.32 -15.35 -5.40
CA ILE A 151 0.75 -14.00 -5.29
C ILE A 151 1.06 -13.24 -6.57
N GLN A 152 0.37 -13.62 -7.64
CA GLN A 152 0.20 -12.74 -8.78
C GLN A 152 -0.77 -11.63 -8.33
N PHE A 153 -0.24 -10.45 -8.04
CA PHE A 153 -1.05 -9.24 -8.08
C PHE A 153 -1.45 -9.04 -9.53
N VAL A 154 -2.62 -9.56 -9.92
CA VAL A 154 -3.24 -9.30 -11.22
C VAL A 154 -3.62 -7.83 -11.27
#